data_AF-A0A2L0UHT8-F1
#
_entry.id   AF-A0A2L0UHT8-F1
#
_cell.length_a   1.000
_cell.length_b   1.000
_cell.length_c   1.000
_cell.angle_alpha   90.00
_cell.angle_beta   90.00
_cell.angle_gamma   90.00
#
_symmetry.space_group_name_H-M   'P 1'
#
loop_
_entity.id
_entity.type
_entity.pdbx_description
1 polymer ?
#
loop_
_entity_poly.entity_id
_entity_poly.type
_entity_poly.pdbx_seq_one_letter_code
_entity_poly.pdbx_strand_id
1 'polypeptide(L)'
;MGQNKRYAEHYGRLMDERVGDWVMREEPMLLTAAELQLRQYPPKDFDRPRRVYAWVRYPTQAVRVQALAISWTATAIKIRFFEPHVDSTREGWVWRNAVTPA
;
A
#
# COMPACT_ATOMS: atom_id res chain seq x y z
N MET A 1 11.99 -22.50 3.62
CA MET A 1 10.77 -21.70 3.39
C MET A 1 11.11 -20.59 2.40
N GLY A 2 10.77 -20.78 1.13
CA GLY A 2 11.20 -19.91 0.03
C GLY A 2 10.39 -18.63 -0.02
N GLN A 3 11.02 -17.50 0.29
CA GLN A 3 10.44 -16.19 0.04
C GLN A 3 10.45 -15.94 -1.48
N ASN A 4 9.29 -15.51 -1.98
CA ASN A 4 8.92 -15.49 -3.38
C ASN A 4 9.66 -14.35 -4.12
N LYS A 5 10.95 -14.56 -4.43
CA LYS A 5 11.85 -13.60 -5.11
C LYS A 5 11.27 -13.01 -6.39
N ARG A 6 10.51 -13.81 -7.13
CA ARG A 6 9.82 -13.40 -8.37
C ARG A 6 8.74 -12.32 -8.16
N TYR A 7 8.23 -12.15 -6.94
CA TYR A 7 7.20 -11.15 -6.64
C TYR A 7 7.79 -9.76 -6.43
N ALA A 8 9.00 -9.67 -5.85
CA ALA A 8 9.73 -8.43 -5.62
C ALA A 8 10.22 -7.80 -6.95
N GLU A 9 10.76 -8.61 -7.85
CA GLU A 9 11.37 -8.15 -9.11
C GLU A 9 10.38 -7.54 -10.12
N HIS A 10 9.08 -7.86 -10.01
CA HIS A 10 8.06 -7.38 -10.96
C HIS A 10 7.41 -6.04 -10.54
N TYR A 11 7.34 -5.72 -9.24
CA TYR A 11 6.62 -4.53 -8.75
C TYR A 11 7.52 -3.40 -8.24
N GLY A 12 8.83 -3.64 -8.05
CA GLY A 12 9.79 -2.59 -7.68
C GLY A 12 10.08 -1.55 -8.76
N ARG A 13 9.59 -1.74 -10.00
CA ARG A 13 10.03 -0.98 -11.18
C ARG A 13 9.20 0.27 -11.54
N LEU A 14 8.27 0.70 -10.66
CA LEU A 14 7.39 1.86 -10.91
C LEU A 14 7.52 2.98 -9.86
N MET A 15 8.54 2.95 -9.01
CA MET A 15 8.98 4.16 -8.34
C MET A 15 9.81 4.96 -9.35
N ASP A 16 9.41 6.21 -9.61
CA ASP A 16 10.27 7.15 -10.33
C ASP A 16 11.63 7.19 -9.60
N GLU A 17 12.71 6.80 -10.28
CA GLU A 17 14.03 6.57 -9.68
C GLU A 17 14.57 7.80 -8.93
N ARG A 18 14.08 9.01 -9.22
CA ARG A 18 14.46 10.25 -8.51
C ARG A 18 13.68 10.51 -7.22
N VAL A 19 12.45 10.00 -7.12
CA VAL A 19 11.60 10.10 -5.92
C VAL A 19 11.99 9.06 -4.89
N GLY A 20 12.47 7.89 -5.34
CA GLY A 20 12.83 6.76 -4.50
C GLY A 20 13.78 7.12 -3.35
N ASP A 21 14.92 7.75 -3.62
CA ASP A 21 16.04 7.82 -2.67
C ASP A 21 15.70 8.46 -1.31
N TRP A 22 14.83 9.50 -1.29
CA TRP A 22 14.45 10.22 -0.06
C TRP A 22 13.29 9.57 0.70
N VAL A 23 12.33 8.97 0.00
CA VAL A 23 11.19 8.25 0.61
C VAL A 23 11.68 7.09 1.46
N MET A 24 12.77 6.45 1.05
CA MET A 24 13.18 5.11 1.48
C MET A 24 13.58 5.01 2.96
N ARG A 25 13.76 6.12 3.68
CA ARG A 25 14.08 6.12 5.12
C ARG A 25 12.89 6.41 6.02
N GLU A 26 11.78 6.86 5.47
CA GLU A 26 10.63 7.32 6.25
C GLU A 26 9.57 6.23 6.36
N GLU A 27 8.84 6.23 7.47
CA GLU A 27 7.71 5.31 7.62
C GLU A 27 6.47 5.83 6.88
N PRO A 28 5.77 4.98 6.11
CA PRO A 28 4.53 5.37 5.47
C PRO A 28 3.46 5.67 6.53
N MET A 29 2.77 6.80 6.35
CA MET A 29 1.66 7.25 7.17
C MET A 29 0.38 6.54 6.73
N LEU A 30 0.21 5.30 7.21
CA LEU A 30 -0.96 4.47 6.98
C LEU A 30 -2.05 4.78 8.02
N LEU A 31 -3.31 4.55 7.66
CA LEU A 31 -4.43 4.79 8.58
C LEU A 31 -4.38 3.83 9.76
N THR A 32 -4.56 4.39 10.95
CA THR A 32 -4.64 3.66 12.21
C THR A 32 -6.02 3.02 12.39
N ALA A 33 -6.10 2.03 13.28
CA ALA A 33 -7.38 1.38 13.61
C ALA A 33 -8.42 2.37 14.18
N ALA A 34 -7.97 3.43 14.86
CA ALA A 34 -8.82 4.48 15.40
C ALA A 34 -9.45 5.33 14.28
N GLU A 35 -8.67 5.75 13.29
CA GLU A 35 -9.15 6.50 12.12
C GLU A 35 -10.12 5.68 11.26
N LEU A 36 -9.87 4.37 11.15
CA LEU A 36 -10.71 3.45 10.38
C LEU A 36 -12.02 3.09 11.09
N GLN A 37 -12.11 3.32 12.41
CA GLN A 37 -13.27 2.93 13.22
C GLN A 37 -13.66 1.46 13.03
N LEU A 38 -12.68 0.55 12.91
CA LEU A 38 -12.90 -0.86 12.52
C LEU A 38 -13.88 -1.63 13.42
N ARG A 39 -14.06 -1.19 14.68
CA ARG A 39 -15.05 -1.76 15.60
C ARG A 39 -16.49 -1.48 15.18
N GLN A 40 -16.73 -0.33 14.56
CA GLN A 40 -18.04 0.11 14.09
C GLN A 40 -18.29 -0.31 12.64
N TYR A 41 -17.22 -0.30 11.83
CA TYR A 41 -17.28 -0.64 10.41
C TYR A 41 -16.31 -1.77 10.10
N PRO A 42 -16.76 -3.04 10.23
CA PRO A 42 -15.88 -4.18 9.97
C PRO A 42 -15.44 -4.18 8.49
N PRO A 43 -14.15 -4.46 8.24
CA PRO A 43 -13.63 -4.53 6.88
C PRO A 43 -14.22 -5.73 6.15
N LYS A 44 -14.44 -5.58 4.85
CA LYS A 44 -14.84 -6.65 3.94
C LYS A 44 -13.66 -7.02 3.06
N ASP A 45 -13.38 -8.30 2.96
CA ASP A 45 -12.34 -8.79 2.07
C ASP A 45 -12.82 -8.84 0.62
N PHE A 46 -11.89 -8.67 -0.32
CA PHE A 46 -12.16 -9.00 -1.71
C PHE A 46 -12.01 -10.50 -1.94
N ASP A 47 -12.91 -11.12 -2.69
CA ASP A 47 -12.79 -12.55 -3.08
C ASP A 47 -11.46 -12.84 -3.80
N ARG A 48 -10.94 -11.85 -4.54
CA ARG A 48 -9.62 -11.89 -5.17
C ARG A 48 -8.95 -10.52 -5.02
N PRO A 49 -7.67 -10.48 -4.60
CA PRO A 49 -6.91 -9.23 -4.54
C PRO A 49 -6.92 -8.50 -5.89
N ARG A 50 -7.17 -7.19 -5.87
CA ARG A 50 -7.27 -6.37 -7.09
C ARG A 50 -6.03 -5.51 -7.27
N ARG A 51 -5.49 -5.44 -8.48
CA ARG A 51 -4.38 -4.51 -8.78
C ARG A 51 -4.91 -3.08 -8.79
N VAL A 52 -4.22 -2.20 -8.09
CA VAL A 52 -4.57 -0.78 -7.94
C VAL A 52 -3.32 0.07 -7.95
N TYR A 53 -3.48 1.35 -8.26
CA TYR A 53 -2.54 2.38 -7.87
C TYR A 53 -3.02 3.02 -6.58
N ALA A 54 -2.12 3.24 -5.63
CA ALA A 54 -2.43 3.90 -4.37
C ALA A 54 -1.44 5.02 -4.09
N TRP A 55 -1.94 6.16 -3.65
CA TRP A 55 -1.12 7.22 -3.08
C TRP A 55 -0.82 6.90 -1.61
N VAL A 56 0.45 6.67 -1.31
CA VAL A 56 0.95 6.45 0.05
C VAL A 56 1.67 7.72 0.48
N ARG A 57 1.28 8.25 1.65
CA ARG A 57 1.94 9.41 2.24
C ARG A 57 3.10 8.97 3.11
N TYR A 58 4.17 9.73 3.01
CA TYR A 58 5.33 9.76 3.89
C TYR A 58 5.38 11.17 4.51
N PRO A 59 6.13 11.38 5.60
CA PRO A 59 6.20 12.69 6.26
C PRO A 59 6.63 13.82 5.32
N THR A 60 7.57 13.57 4.38
CA THR A 60 8.02 14.60 3.44
C THR A 60 7.27 14.66 2.11
N GLN A 61 6.56 13.58 1.70
CA GLN A 61 6.03 13.47 0.34
C GLN A 61 4.90 12.45 0.18
N ALA A 62 4.28 12.41 -0.99
CA ALA A 62 3.31 11.40 -1.38
C ALA A 62 3.77 10.67 -2.63
N VAL A 63 3.73 9.34 -2.61
CA VAL A 63 4.22 8.48 -3.68
C VAL A 63 3.09 7.62 -4.20
N ARG A 64 2.99 7.50 -5.52
CA ARG A 64 2.06 6.54 -6.13
C ARG A 64 2.74 5.19 -6.26
N VAL A 65 2.18 4.17 -5.63
CA VAL A 65 2.68 2.79 -5.68
C VAL A 65 1.70 1.90 -6.42
N GLN A 66 2.21 0.86 -7.07
CA GLN A 66 1.39 -0.24 -7.53
C GLN A 66 1.17 -1.21 -6.37
N ALA A 67 -0.08 -1.56 -6.09
CA ALA A 67 -0.45 -2.36 -4.94
C ALA A 67 -1.57 -3.36 -5.26
N LEU A 68 -1.83 -4.25 -4.31
CA LEU A 68 -2.98 -5.14 -4.30
C LEU A 68 -3.97 -4.67 -3.23
N ALA A 69 -5.20 -4.34 -3.63
CA ALA A 69 -6.30 -4.13 -2.70
C ALA A 69 -6.82 -5.49 -2.21
N ILE A 70 -6.78 -5.71 -0.90
CA ILE A 70 -7.12 -6.99 -0.24
C ILE A 70 -8.40 -6.92 0.58
N SER A 71 -8.67 -5.77 1.21
CA SER A 71 -9.88 -5.54 2.00
C SER A 71 -10.34 -4.09 1.85
N TRP A 72 -11.58 -3.80 2.20
CA TRP A 72 -12.16 -2.47 2.09
C TRP A 72 -13.15 -2.17 3.20
N THR A 73 -13.29 -0.89 3.53
CA THR A 73 -14.37 -0.33 4.35
C THR A 73 -15.10 0.74 3.54
N ALA A 74 -16.14 1.35 4.11
CA ALA A 74 -16.86 2.46 3.47
C ALA A 74 -15.93 3.63 3.07
N THR A 75 -14.83 3.86 3.81
CA THR A 75 -13.96 5.03 3.66
C THR A 75 -12.52 4.70 3.27
N ALA A 76 -12.07 3.45 3.42
CA ALA A 76 -10.67 3.07 3.24
C ALA A 76 -10.49 1.74 2.51
N ILE A 77 -9.30 1.52 1.97
CA ILE A 77 -8.88 0.29 1.30
C ILE A 77 -7.60 -0.20 1.96
N LYS A 78 -7.56 -1.49 2.27
CA LYS A 78 -6.34 -2.18 2.70
C LYS A 78 -5.56 -2.58 1.46
N ILE A 79 -4.35 -2.05 1.35
CA ILE A 79 -3.43 -2.33 0.26
C ILE A 79 -2.24 -3.16 0.76
N ARG A 80 -1.73 -4.01 -0.13
CA ARG A 80 -0.44 -4.70 0.02
C ARG A 80 0.46 -4.22 -1.10
N PHE A 81 1.61 -3.65 -0.75
CA PHE A 81 2.59 -3.15 -1.71
C PHE A 81 3.99 -3.60 -1.31
N PHE A 82 4.90 -3.60 -2.28
CA PHE A 82 6.29 -3.96 -2.05
C PHE A 82 7.08 -2.70 -1.69
N GLU A 83 7.80 -2.76 -0.58
CA GLU A 83 8.74 -1.73 -0.15
C GLU A 83 10.15 -2.15 -0.57
N PRO A 84 10.73 -1.53 -1.61
CA PRO A 84 12.04 -1.94 -2.13
C PRO A 84 13.18 -1.73 -1.13
N HIS A 85 13.07 -0.76 -0.21
CA HIS A 85 14.13 -0.48 0.76
C HIS A 85 14.36 -1.61 1.76
N VAL A 86 13.27 -2.18 2.29
CA VAL A 86 13.31 -3.25 3.29
C VAL A 86 13.19 -4.64 2.66
N ASP A 87 13.19 -4.70 1.32
CA ASP A 87 12.97 -5.90 0.50
C ASP A 87 11.79 -6.74 1.00
N SER A 88 10.69 -6.07 1.36
CA SER A 88 9.57 -6.71 2.04
C SER A 88 8.22 -6.15 1.59
N THR A 89 7.17 -6.93 1.77
CA THR A 89 5.80 -6.49 1.50
C THR A 89 5.20 -5.88 2.75
N ARG A 90 4.67 -4.66 2.64
CA ARG A 90 3.91 -4.02 3.71
C ARG A 90 2.42 -4.04 3.39
N GLU A 91 1.63 -4.14 4.44
CA GLU A 91 0.18 -3.97 4.38
C GLU A 91 -0.22 -2.72 5.15
N GLY A 92 -1.20 -2.00 4.62
CA GLY A 92 -1.64 -0.75 5.19
C GLY A 92 -2.99 -0.32 4.71
N TRP A 93 -3.64 0.53 5.48
CA TRP A 93 -4.89 1.16 5.07
C TRP A 93 -4.61 2.55 4.52
N VAL A 94 -5.26 2.86 3.41
CA VAL A 94 -5.27 4.19 2.80
C VAL A 94 -6.72 4.62 2.59
N TRP A 95 -6.95 5.93 2.53
CA TRP A 95 -8.28 6.44 2.20
C TRP A 95 -8.71 5.96 0.81
N ARG A 96 -10.00 5.69 0.63
CA ARG A 96 -10.55 5.16 -0.63
C ARG A 96 -10.26 6.09 -1.81
N ASN A 97 -10.31 7.40 -1.60
CA ASN A 97 -10.02 8.41 -2.62
C ASN A 97 -8.52 8.48 -3.01
N ALA A 98 -7.64 7.84 -2.25
CA ALA A 98 -6.22 7.70 -2.60
C ALA A 98 -5.94 6.52 -3.54
N VAL A 99 -6.96 5.72 -3.88
CA VAL A 99 -6.82 4.49 -4.67
C VAL A 99 -7.54 4.61 -6.00
N THR A 100 -6.85 4.24 -7.08
CA THR A 100 -7.41 4.16 -8.43
C THR A 100 -7.18 2.77 -9.04
N PRO A 101 -8.06 2.31 -9.94
CA PRO A 101 -7.84 1.07 -10.70
C PRO A 101 -6.53 1.11 -11.48
N ALA A 102 -5.82 -0.02 -11.55
CA ALA A 102 -4.57 -0.16 -12.30
C ALA A 102 -4.77 -0.44 -13.79
#